data_AF-A0A1Q7Y669-F1
#
_entry.id   AF-A0A1Q7Y669-F1
#
_cell.length_a   1.000
_cell.length_b   1.000
_cell.length_c   1.000
_cell.angle_alpha   90.00
_cell.angle_beta   90.00
_cell.angle_gamma   90.00
#
_symmetry.space_group_name_H-M   'P 1'
#
loop_
_entity.id
_entity.type
_entity.pdbx_description
1 polymer ?
#
loop_
_entity_poly.entity_id
_entity_poly.type
_entity_poly.pdbx_seq_one_letter_code
_entity_poly.pdbx_strand_id
1 'polypeptide(L)'
;MQPSTLHANRKTVLRLSQTLLAALLLSLSLACTNLWSSNRDANSNSRNSRSPSQPAHTAMNSNFASSLPQGFHIPDQSDAVGRRLLAEYGAMFVARGGAQAPPTVIFADDAEVSRWQSSVRTTREDMGGMTMELQAPAMAALMQARNEAQAAGLKITPRGSDAARRSYTDTISLWLSRVEPGLQHWTNAGQLSQQDADRIKRLSPRDQVSEILQLESRGLFFNRDFTRSILSSVAAPGASQHLSMLAFDVTENDNPSVRKILAHHGWFQTVISDTPHFTYLGVSEDQLPSLGLKKVTNGGRTFWVPDVE
;
A
#
# COMPACT_ATOMS: atom_id res chain seq x y z
N MET A 1 -6.75 32.71 70.16
CA MET A 1 -5.46 32.79 70.88
C MET A 1 -4.36 32.30 69.95
N GLN A 2 -3.22 33.01 69.89
CA GLN A 2 -1.95 32.56 69.28
C GLN A 2 -1.27 31.52 70.22
N PRO A 3 -0.31 30.67 69.78
CA PRO A 3 0.94 30.95 69.02
C PRO A 3 1.02 30.19 67.65
N SER A 4 1.78 30.55 66.60
CA SER A 4 3.21 30.91 66.43
C SER A 4 4.17 29.71 66.63
N THR A 5 5.16 29.35 65.80
CA THR A 5 5.91 30.06 64.74
C THR A 5 6.62 29.10 63.75
N LEU A 6 6.86 29.57 62.51
CA LEU A 6 8.06 29.39 61.66
C LEU A 6 8.69 27.99 61.42
N HIS A 7 8.75 27.60 60.13
CA HIS A 7 9.98 27.07 59.51
C HIS A 7 10.06 27.46 58.02
N ALA A 8 11.18 28.09 57.63
CA ALA A 8 11.54 28.43 56.24
C ALA A 8 12.58 27.40 55.74
N ASN A 9 12.45 26.75 54.58
CA ASN A 9 12.45 27.20 53.18
C ASN A 9 13.87 27.26 52.54
N ARG A 10 13.95 26.83 51.26
CA ARG A 10 15.10 26.73 50.32
C ARG A 10 15.99 25.49 50.52
N LYS A 11 16.08 24.52 49.59
CA LYS A 11 16.25 24.48 48.11
C LYS A 11 17.70 24.61 47.61
N THR A 12 18.21 23.48 47.10
CA THR A 12 18.98 23.32 45.85
C THR A 12 20.40 23.91 45.73
N VAL A 13 21.41 23.03 45.59
CA VAL A 13 22.47 23.12 44.55
C VAL A 13 22.90 21.71 44.11
N LEU A 14 23.27 21.59 42.83
CA LEU A 14 23.61 20.41 42.03
C LEU A 14 25.15 20.18 41.99
N ARG A 15 25.65 18.92 41.85
CA ARG A 15 26.63 18.47 40.78
C ARG A 15 27.43 17.17 41.06
N LEU A 16 27.39 16.29 40.05
CA LEU A 16 28.48 15.49 39.43
C LEU A 16 29.42 14.58 40.26
N SER A 17 29.51 13.29 39.88
CA SER A 17 30.76 12.73 39.32
C SER A 17 30.64 11.29 38.79
N GLN A 18 31.50 11.02 37.80
CA GLN A 18 31.76 9.75 37.10
C GLN A 18 33.25 9.84 36.65
N THR A 19 34.02 8.80 36.28
CA THR A 19 33.76 7.38 35.97
C THR A 19 35.09 6.60 36.07
N LEU A 20 35.07 5.26 35.87
CA LEU A 20 36.24 4.41 35.47
C LEU A 20 37.35 4.18 36.55
N LEU A 21 38.16 3.10 36.60
CA LEU A 21 38.32 1.84 35.81
C LEU A 21 39.18 0.79 36.61
N ALA A 22 39.19 -0.50 36.17
CA ALA A 22 40.23 -1.55 36.36
C ALA A 22 40.37 -2.27 37.75
N ALA A 23 40.80 -3.54 37.88
CA ALA A 23 41.05 -4.67 36.93
C ALA A 23 41.17 -6.04 37.65
N LEU A 24 40.88 -7.15 36.95
CA LEU A 24 41.44 -8.53 37.04
C LEU A 24 40.74 -9.38 35.94
N LEU A 25 41.33 -10.01 34.92
CA LEU A 25 42.49 -10.91 34.76
C LEU A 25 42.36 -12.28 35.47
N LEU A 26 41.93 -13.31 34.73
CA LEU A 26 42.87 -14.34 34.24
C LEU A 26 42.31 -15.16 33.07
N SER A 27 43.21 -15.75 32.29
CA SER A 27 43.00 -16.53 31.06
C SER A 27 43.26 -18.02 31.27
N LEU A 28 42.78 -18.88 30.36
CA LEU A 28 43.67 -19.77 29.59
C LEU A 28 42.98 -20.33 28.33
N SER A 29 43.80 -20.61 27.32
CA SER A 29 43.43 -21.15 26.00
C SER A 29 44.05 -22.54 25.78
N LEU A 30 43.52 -23.31 24.83
CA LEU A 30 44.30 -23.79 23.68
C LEU A 30 43.37 -24.45 22.64
N ALA A 31 43.81 -24.47 21.38
CA ALA A 31 43.14 -25.14 20.26
C ALA A 31 44.07 -26.18 19.63
N CYS A 32 43.52 -27.20 18.96
CA CYS A 32 44.26 -28.00 17.98
C CYS A 32 43.37 -28.58 16.86
N THR A 33 43.72 -28.18 15.64
CA THR A 33 43.53 -28.71 14.28
C THR A 33 42.85 -30.07 14.00
N ASN A 34 42.16 -30.09 12.85
CA ASN A 34 41.65 -31.27 12.12
C ASN A 34 42.74 -32.31 11.76
N LEU A 35 42.32 -33.58 11.64
CA LEU A 35 42.91 -34.53 10.68
C LEU A 35 41.82 -35.45 10.09
N TRP A 36 42.07 -35.95 8.88
CA TRP A 36 41.13 -36.65 8.00
C TRP A 36 41.56 -38.13 7.88
N SER A 37 40.62 -39.09 7.98
CA SER A 37 40.56 -40.34 7.18
C SER A 37 39.58 -41.39 7.75
N SER A 38 38.72 -41.93 6.88
CA SER A 38 38.22 -43.33 6.77
C SER A 38 37.96 -44.17 8.04
N ASN A 39 36.83 -44.90 8.21
CA ASN A 39 36.24 -45.85 7.25
C ASN A 39 34.94 -46.48 7.82
N ARG A 40 33.92 -46.66 6.95
CA ARG A 40 32.81 -47.67 6.95
C ARG A 40 31.90 -47.95 8.16
N ASP A 41 30.60 -47.80 7.85
CA ASP A 41 29.52 -48.79 8.00
C ASP A 41 29.12 -49.31 9.39
N ALA A 42 28.06 -48.70 9.96
CA ALA A 42 27.04 -49.44 10.71
C ALA A 42 25.65 -48.81 10.51
N ASN A 43 24.74 -49.58 9.92
CA ASN A 43 23.34 -49.22 9.64
C ASN A 43 22.51 -49.16 10.95
N SER A 44 21.86 -48.03 11.25
CA SER A 44 20.70 -48.04 12.16
C SER A 44 19.69 -46.94 11.85
N ASN A 45 18.43 -47.38 11.74
CA ASN A 45 17.28 -46.59 11.32
C ASN A 45 16.74 -45.76 12.51
N SER A 46 16.71 -44.41 12.42
CA SER A 46 16.12 -43.57 13.47
C SER A 46 15.61 -42.20 12.97
N ARG A 47 14.28 -42.12 12.83
CA ARG A 47 13.41 -40.95 13.09
C ARG A 47 14.02 -39.57 12.79
N ASN A 48 13.76 -39.05 11.60
CA ASN A 48 14.12 -37.68 11.24
C ASN A 48 13.24 -36.66 12.00
N SER A 49 13.84 -35.95 12.96
CA SER A 49 13.21 -34.87 13.71
C SER A 49 12.95 -33.66 12.81
N ARG A 50 11.68 -33.26 12.66
CA ARG A 50 11.34 -31.98 12.01
C ARG A 50 11.83 -30.82 12.86
N SER A 51 12.96 -30.21 12.45
CA SER A 51 13.28 -28.84 12.85
C SER A 51 12.32 -27.88 12.11
N PRO A 52 11.86 -26.77 12.72
CA PRO A 52 10.98 -25.82 12.04
C PRO A 52 11.76 -25.11 10.92
N SER A 53 11.34 -25.33 9.68
CA SER A 53 11.86 -24.56 8.54
C SER A 53 11.49 -23.09 8.70
N GLN A 54 12.48 -22.21 8.63
CA GLN A 54 12.27 -20.77 8.53
C GLN A 54 11.36 -20.44 7.32
N PRO A 55 10.52 -19.39 7.40
CA PRO A 55 9.69 -19.00 6.26
C PRO A 55 10.57 -18.63 5.06
N ALA A 56 10.21 -19.14 3.88
CA ALA A 56 10.99 -18.96 2.67
C ALA A 56 11.09 -17.48 2.28
N HIS A 57 12.30 -17.06 1.88
CA HIS A 57 12.55 -15.72 1.37
C HIS A 57 11.99 -15.59 -0.06
N THR A 58 10.84 -14.95 -0.22
CA THR A 58 10.30 -14.62 -1.54
C THR A 58 10.98 -13.36 -2.10
N ALA A 59 11.72 -13.55 -3.19
CA ALA A 59 12.05 -12.46 -4.11
C ALA A 59 10.83 -12.25 -5.02
N MET A 60 10.48 -11.00 -5.34
CA MET A 60 9.35 -10.71 -6.23
C MET A 60 9.48 -11.47 -7.55
N ASN A 61 8.38 -12.05 -8.06
CA ASN A 61 8.34 -12.67 -9.38
C ASN A 61 8.99 -11.75 -10.44
N SER A 62 9.95 -12.29 -11.18
CA SER A 62 10.83 -11.55 -12.08
C SER A 62 10.10 -10.74 -13.15
N ASN A 63 8.92 -11.20 -13.57
CA ASN A 63 8.19 -10.61 -14.69
C ASN A 63 7.53 -9.27 -14.33
N PHE A 64 7.05 -9.13 -13.08
CA PHE A 64 6.50 -7.87 -12.61
C PHE A 64 7.63 -6.85 -12.41
N ALA A 65 8.68 -7.23 -11.68
CA ALA A 65 9.82 -6.37 -11.40
C ALA A 65 10.53 -5.89 -12.68
N SER A 66 10.67 -6.75 -13.71
CA SER A 66 11.24 -6.37 -15.02
C SER A 66 10.32 -5.51 -15.89
N SER A 67 9.03 -5.42 -15.55
CA SER A 67 8.02 -4.61 -16.25
C SER A 67 7.82 -3.22 -15.66
N LEU A 68 8.46 -2.90 -14.52
CA LEU A 68 8.39 -1.59 -13.86
C LEU A 68 9.12 -0.49 -14.66
N PRO A 69 8.81 0.80 -14.45
CA PRO A 69 9.48 1.90 -15.12
C PRO A 69 10.98 1.94 -14.83
N GLN A 70 11.79 2.44 -15.77
CA GLN A 70 13.21 2.66 -15.52
C GLN A 70 13.39 3.67 -14.37
N GLY A 71 14.23 3.31 -13.40
CA GLY A 71 14.46 4.14 -12.20
C GLY A 71 13.36 4.07 -11.15
N PHE A 72 12.39 3.16 -11.30
CA PHE A 72 11.37 2.92 -10.27
C PHE A 72 11.98 2.42 -8.96
N HIS A 73 11.61 3.04 -7.83
CA HIS A 73 12.07 2.63 -6.51
C HIS A 73 11.24 1.45 -5.98
N ILE A 74 11.75 0.24 -6.17
CA ILE A 74 11.17 -0.98 -5.58
C ILE A 74 11.39 -0.97 -4.07
N PRO A 75 10.33 -1.06 -3.23
CA PRO A 75 10.46 -1.17 -1.78
C PRO A 75 11.30 -2.39 -1.35
N ASP A 76 12.24 -2.17 -0.44
CA ASP A 76 13.13 -3.24 0.04
C ASP A 76 12.44 -4.18 1.05
N GLN A 77 13.18 -5.17 1.56
CA GLN A 77 12.64 -6.15 2.50
C GLN A 77 12.26 -5.55 3.87
N SER A 78 12.86 -4.42 4.28
CA SER A 78 12.51 -3.71 5.51
C SER A 78 11.27 -2.83 5.35
N ASP A 79 11.00 -2.32 4.15
CA ASP A 79 9.77 -1.56 3.84
C ASP A 79 8.55 -2.48 3.63
N ALA A 80 8.03 -3.00 4.74
CA ALA A 80 6.80 -3.81 4.73
C ALA A 80 5.56 -3.03 4.23
N VAL A 81 5.50 -1.72 4.45
CA VAL A 81 4.37 -0.86 4.04
C VAL A 81 4.41 -0.65 2.53
N GLY A 82 5.55 -0.23 1.98
CA GLY A 82 5.73 -0.06 0.54
C GLY A 82 5.52 -1.36 -0.22
N ARG A 83 6.03 -2.50 0.27
CA ARG A 83 5.76 -3.82 -0.35
C ARG A 83 4.27 -4.17 -0.33
N ARG A 84 3.55 -3.93 0.77
CA ARG A 84 2.10 -4.14 0.83
C ARG A 84 1.34 -3.24 -0.15
N LEU A 85 1.69 -1.96 -0.22
CA LEU A 85 1.03 -1.01 -1.12
C LEU A 85 1.36 -1.29 -2.60
N LEU A 86 2.56 -1.80 -2.91
CA LEU A 86 2.89 -2.30 -4.25
C LEU A 86 2.04 -3.53 -4.61
N ALA A 87 1.80 -4.46 -3.68
CA ALA A 87 0.94 -5.62 -3.92
C ALA A 87 -0.53 -5.21 -4.19
N GLU A 88 -1.05 -4.23 -3.46
CA GLU A 88 -2.47 -3.81 -3.54
C GLU A 88 -2.76 -2.86 -4.72
N TYR A 89 -1.81 -1.96 -5.05
CA TYR A 89 -2.04 -0.87 -6.02
C TYR A 89 -1.05 -0.86 -7.19
N GLY A 90 -0.07 -1.77 -7.23
CA GLY A 90 1.07 -1.68 -8.14
C GLY A 90 0.78 -1.92 -9.62
N ALA A 91 -0.42 -2.39 -9.99
CA ALA A 91 -0.73 -2.72 -11.40
C ALA A 91 -0.56 -1.52 -12.34
N MET A 92 -0.80 -0.29 -11.87
CA MET A 92 -0.59 0.92 -12.68
C MET A 92 0.87 1.11 -13.13
N PHE A 93 1.85 0.55 -12.42
CA PHE A 93 3.27 0.73 -12.74
C PHE A 93 3.70 0.00 -14.02
N VAL A 94 2.97 -1.03 -14.44
CA VAL A 94 3.24 -1.76 -15.68
C VAL A 94 2.41 -1.27 -16.88
N ALA A 95 1.72 -0.13 -16.75
CA ALA A 95 0.97 0.47 -17.85
C ALA A 95 1.82 0.74 -19.10
N ARG A 96 1.19 0.67 -20.27
CA ARG A 96 1.76 0.92 -21.61
C ARG A 96 0.81 1.83 -22.39
N GLY A 97 0.75 1.71 -23.73
CA GLY A 97 -0.15 2.53 -24.55
C GLY A 97 0.18 4.04 -24.54
N GLY A 98 1.44 4.40 -24.26
CA GLY A 98 1.87 5.79 -24.10
C GLY A 98 1.58 6.42 -22.74
N ALA A 99 0.94 5.69 -21.82
CA ALA A 99 0.83 6.11 -20.42
C ALA A 99 2.21 6.14 -19.75
N GLN A 100 2.37 7.02 -18.76
CA GLN A 100 3.55 7.09 -17.90
C GLN A 100 3.13 6.78 -16.47
N ALA A 101 3.80 5.85 -15.80
CA ALA A 101 3.53 5.53 -14.41
C ALA A 101 4.52 6.25 -13.47
N PRO A 102 4.11 6.64 -12.25
CA PRO A 102 5.00 7.36 -11.36
C PRO A 102 6.18 6.49 -10.88
N PRO A 103 7.34 7.09 -10.55
CA PRO A 103 8.57 6.38 -10.21
C PRO A 103 8.60 5.84 -8.76
N THR A 104 7.52 6.03 -7.99
CA THR A 104 7.40 5.67 -6.57
C THR A 104 6.06 5.00 -6.27
N VAL A 105 6.04 4.11 -5.27
CA VAL A 105 4.83 3.51 -4.69
C VAL A 105 4.03 4.53 -3.87
N ILE A 106 4.72 5.45 -3.19
CA ILE A 106 4.10 6.39 -2.25
C ILE A 106 4.71 7.78 -2.45
N PHE A 107 3.93 8.73 -2.96
CA PHE A 107 4.28 10.14 -2.94
C PHE A 107 4.46 10.64 -1.50
N ALA A 108 5.44 11.50 -1.26
CA ALA A 108 5.73 12.09 0.05
C ALA A 108 4.73 13.16 0.46
N ASP A 109 4.31 13.99 -0.49
CA ASP A 109 3.52 15.19 -0.25
C ASP A 109 2.80 15.68 -1.52
N ASP A 110 2.02 16.75 -1.35
CA ASP A 110 1.30 17.42 -2.43
C ASP A 110 2.22 18.06 -3.48
N ALA A 111 3.44 18.46 -3.11
CA ALA A 111 4.41 19.04 -4.04
C ALA A 111 5.04 17.98 -4.95
N GLU A 112 5.20 16.75 -4.49
CA GLU A 112 5.60 15.61 -5.34
C GLU A 112 4.47 15.19 -6.28
N VAL A 113 3.23 15.05 -5.78
CA VAL A 113 2.05 14.79 -6.62
C VAL A 113 1.88 15.88 -7.68
N SER A 114 1.95 17.16 -7.30
CA SER A 114 1.80 18.29 -8.22
C SER A 114 2.89 18.34 -9.28
N ARG A 115 4.16 18.06 -8.90
CA ARG A 115 5.27 17.94 -9.88
C ARG A 115 5.03 16.81 -10.87
N TRP A 116 4.64 15.63 -10.39
CA TRP A 116 4.34 14.47 -11.24
C TRP A 116 3.16 14.73 -12.19
N GLN A 117 2.04 15.25 -11.68
CA GLN A 117 0.86 15.53 -12.49
C GLN A 117 1.11 16.65 -13.52
N SER A 118 2.11 17.51 -13.28
CA SER A 118 2.54 18.54 -14.23
C SER A 118 3.54 18.04 -15.27
N SER A 119 4.20 16.89 -15.07
CA SER A 119 5.17 16.33 -16.03
C SER A 119 4.55 15.43 -17.10
N VAL A 120 3.32 14.96 -16.90
CA VAL A 120 2.61 14.10 -17.85
C VAL A 120 1.58 14.88 -18.67
N ARG A 121 1.36 14.48 -19.92
CA ARG A 121 0.35 15.09 -20.79
C ARG A 121 -1.06 14.65 -20.35
N THR A 122 -1.89 15.60 -19.92
CA THR A 122 -3.29 15.34 -19.55
C THR A 122 -4.28 15.70 -20.66
N THR A 123 -5.54 15.31 -20.49
CA THR A 123 -6.69 15.80 -21.28
C THR A 123 -7.90 15.87 -20.35
N ARG A 124 -8.76 16.87 -20.58
CA ARG A 124 -9.98 17.11 -19.81
C ARG A 124 -11.20 16.91 -20.69
N GLU A 125 -12.20 16.21 -20.19
CA GLU A 125 -13.45 15.90 -20.88
C GLU A 125 -14.64 16.05 -19.93
N ASP A 126 -15.72 16.65 -20.41
CA ASP A 126 -16.95 16.80 -19.63
C ASP A 126 -17.85 15.56 -19.79
N MET A 127 -18.16 14.92 -18.66
CA MET A 127 -18.89 13.66 -18.61
C MET A 127 -20.10 13.78 -17.69
N GLY A 128 -21.23 14.22 -18.25
CA GLY A 128 -22.48 14.39 -17.49
C GLY A 128 -22.43 15.56 -16.49
N GLY A 129 -21.78 16.67 -16.88
CA GLY A 129 -21.59 17.85 -16.01
C GLY A 129 -20.41 17.74 -15.03
N MET A 130 -19.63 16.66 -15.10
CA MET A 130 -18.41 16.47 -14.31
C MET A 130 -17.19 16.52 -15.24
N THR A 131 -16.30 17.49 -15.04
CA THR A 131 -15.04 17.60 -15.79
C THR A 131 -14.04 16.58 -15.25
N MET A 132 -13.71 15.58 -16.06
CA MET A 132 -12.73 14.53 -15.71
C MET A 132 -11.37 14.89 -16.29
N GLU A 133 -10.29 14.73 -15.51
CA GLU A 133 -8.91 14.85 -15.99
C GLU A 133 -8.18 13.52 -15.84
N LEU A 134 -7.56 13.06 -16.93
CA LEU A 134 -6.74 11.84 -17.00
C LEU A 134 -5.48 12.13 -17.83
N GLN A 135 -4.51 11.21 -17.83
CA GLN A 135 -3.47 11.24 -18.86
C GLN A 135 -4.11 11.11 -20.25
N ALA A 136 -3.58 11.83 -21.24
CA ALA A 136 -4.12 11.86 -22.60
C ALA A 136 -4.39 10.47 -23.24
N PRO A 137 -3.49 9.45 -23.17
CA PRO A 137 -3.78 8.12 -23.70
C PRO A 137 -4.93 7.42 -22.96
N ALA A 138 -4.99 7.53 -21.63
CA ALA A 138 -6.07 6.98 -20.83
C ALA A 138 -7.42 7.66 -21.19
N MET A 139 -7.44 9.00 -21.29
CA MET A 139 -8.65 9.73 -21.70
C MET A 139 -9.11 9.31 -23.10
N ALA A 140 -8.19 9.21 -24.07
CA ALA A 140 -8.53 8.77 -25.42
C ALA A 140 -9.16 7.37 -25.43
N ALA A 141 -8.59 6.41 -24.68
CA ALA A 141 -9.14 5.07 -24.54
C ALA A 141 -10.50 5.06 -23.82
N LEU A 142 -10.69 5.88 -22.79
CA LEU A 142 -11.98 6.03 -22.12
C LEU A 142 -13.05 6.59 -23.06
N MET A 143 -12.71 7.57 -23.90
CA MET A 143 -13.64 8.11 -24.90
C MET A 143 -13.97 7.09 -25.99
N GLN A 144 -13.03 6.25 -26.41
CA GLN A 144 -13.30 5.12 -27.32
C GLN A 144 -14.24 4.08 -26.68
N ALA A 145 -14.00 3.70 -25.43
CA ALA A 145 -14.87 2.81 -24.66
C ALA A 145 -16.29 3.40 -24.49
N ARG A 146 -16.42 4.70 -24.23
CA ARG A 146 -17.71 5.40 -24.14
C ARG A 146 -18.45 5.39 -25.48
N ASN A 147 -17.76 5.60 -26.59
CA ASN A 147 -18.35 5.54 -27.94
C ASN A 147 -18.82 4.12 -28.30
N GLU A 148 -18.03 3.08 -28.01
CA GLU A 148 -18.43 1.68 -28.20
C GLU A 148 -19.65 1.32 -27.33
N ALA A 149 -19.64 1.72 -26.05
CA ALA A 149 -20.76 1.52 -25.15
C ALA A 149 -22.04 2.21 -25.68
N GLN A 150 -21.94 3.46 -26.13
CA GLN A 150 -23.08 4.19 -26.69
C GLN A 150 -23.63 3.53 -27.96
N ALA A 151 -22.76 3.04 -28.85
CA ALA A 151 -23.18 2.28 -30.03
C ALA A 151 -23.91 0.96 -29.68
N ALA A 152 -23.56 0.36 -28.53
CA ALA A 152 -24.24 -0.81 -27.97
C ALA A 152 -25.48 -0.49 -27.10
N GLY A 153 -25.91 0.79 -27.03
CA GLY A 153 -27.04 1.21 -26.17
C GLY A 153 -26.72 1.23 -24.67
N LEU A 154 -25.44 1.15 -24.30
CA LEU A 154 -24.91 1.19 -22.94
C LEU A 154 -24.39 2.59 -22.59
N LYS A 155 -23.98 2.76 -21.33
CA LYS A 155 -23.32 3.97 -20.83
C LYS A 155 -22.10 3.61 -20.02
N ILE A 156 -21.12 4.51 -20.04
CA ILE A 156 -19.97 4.55 -19.13
C ILE A 156 -19.90 5.99 -18.63
N THR A 157 -20.20 6.19 -17.35
CA THR A 157 -20.23 7.50 -16.69
C THR A 157 -19.36 7.50 -15.43
N PRO A 158 -18.83 8.67 -15.02
CA PRO A 158 -18.09 8.79 -13.77
C PRO A 158 -19.00 8.49 -12.58
N ARG A 159 -18.48 7.80 -11.57
CA ARG A 159 -19.18 7.54 -10.30
C ARG A 159 -19.46 8.81 -9.49
N GLY A 160 -18.67 9.85 -9.69
CA GLY A 160 -18.73 11.14 -8.99
C GLY A 160 -17.70 12.11 -9.56
N SER A 161 -17.67 13.33 -9.02
CA SER A 161 -16.70 14.37 -9.44
C SER A 161 -15.25 14.01 -9.12
N ASP A 162 -15.03 13.08 -8.19
CA ASP A 162 -13.74 12.58 -7.72
C ASP A 162 -13.32 11.26 -8.39
N ALA A 163 -14.01 10.85 -9.46
CA ALA A 163 -13.81 9.58 -10.15
C ALA A 163 -12.50 9.50 -10.96
N ALA A 164 -11.86 10.62 -11.30
CA ALA A 164 -10.65 10.68 -12.11
C ALA A 164 -9.45 11.17 -11.28
N ARG A 165 -8.64 12.14 -11.77
CA ARG A 165 -7.55 12.79 -11.00
C ARG A 165 -7.96 13.15 -9.56
N ARG A 166 -7.11 12.79 -8.60
CA ARG A 166 -7.16 13.26 -7.20
C ARG A 166 -5.90 14.06 -6.85
N SER A 167 -5.99 14.96 -5.87
CA SER A 167 -4.86 15.61 -5.21
C SER A 167 -4.30 14.76 -4.07
N TYR A 168 -3.13 15.12 -3.51
CA TYR A 168 -2.62 14.45 -2.31
C TYR A 168 -3.55 14.67 -1.12
N THR A 169 -4.06 15.89 -0.97
CA THR A 169 -4.99 16.29 0.11
C THR A 169 -6.29 15.48 0.10
N ASP A 170 -6.81 15.10 -1.07
CA ASP A 170 -7.97 14.22 -1.18
C ASP A 170 -7.67 12.83 -0.60
N THR A 171 -6.46 12.30 -0.82
CA THR A 171 -6.06 11.00 -0.28
C THR A 171 -5.92 11.01 1.24
N ILE A 172 -5.44 12.11 1.83
CA ILE A 172 -5.45 12.30 3.29
C ILE A 172 -6.90 12.33 3.81
N SER A 173 -7.77 13.12 3.17
CA SER A 173 -9.16 13.29 3.60
C SER A 173 -9.94 11.97 3.55
N LEU A 174 -9.75 11.19 2.48
CA LEU A 174 -10.33 9.85 2.35
C LEU A 174 -9.78 8.89 3.41
N TRP A 175 -8.47 8.89 3.67
CA TRP A 175 -7.83 8.08 4.72
C TRP A 175 -8.38 8.39 6.11
N LEU A 176 -8.43 9.67 6.50
CA LEU A 176 -8.96 10.11 7.80
C LEU A 176 -10.45 9.75 7.97
N SER A 177 -11.23 9.79 6.89
CA SER A 177 -12.64 9.34 6.88
C SER A 177 -12.84 7.83 7.16
N ARG A 178 -11.76 7.07 7.36
CA ARG A 178 -11.75 5.67 7.84
C ARG A 178 -11.00 5.53 9.17
N VAL A 179 -9.85 6.19 9.30
CA VAL A 179 -9.06 6.17 10.54
C VAL A 179 -9.84 6.72 11.73
N GLU A 180 -10.45 7.89 11.62
CA GLU A 180 -11.13 8.51 12.78
C GLU A 180 -12.32 7.70 13.29
N PRO A 181 -13.26 7.22 12.44
CA PRO A 181 -14.32 6.31 12.88
C PRO A 181 -13.80 4.99 13.47
N GLY A 182 -12.74 4.40 12.88
CA GLY A 182 -12.17 3.15 13.39
C GLY A 182 -11.49 3.32 14.75
N LEU A 183 -10.75 4.41 14.97
CA LEU A 183 -10.15 4.72 16.26
C LEU A 183 -11.23 4.90 17.33
N GLN A 184 -12.33 5.58 16.99
CA GLN A 184 -13.47 5.72 17.90
C GLN A 184 -14.15 4.37 18.17
N HIS A 185 -14.36 3.54 17.16
CA HIS A 185 -14.97 2.22 17.28
C HIS A 185 -14.17 1.32 18.23
N TRP A 186 -12.87 1.14 17.97
CA TRP A 186 -12.02 0.25 18.77
C TRP A 186 -11.77 0.77 20.19
N THR A 187 -11.80 2.09 20.40
CA THR A 187 -11.76 2.69 21.74
C THR A 187 -13.05 2.42 22.51
N ASN A 188 -14.22 2.62 21.88
CA ASN A 188 -15.52 2.32 22.48
C ASN A 188 -15.68 0.82 22.79
N ALA A 189 -15.09 -0.06 21.98
CA ALA A 189 -15.06 -1.51 22.19
C ALA A 189 -14.05 -1.97 23.27
N GLY A 190 -13.26 -1.05 23.84
CA GLY A 190 -12.22 -1.37 24.83
C GLY A 190 -11.01 -2.13 24.27
N GLN A 191 -10.86 -2.21 22.94
CA GLN A 191 -9.76 -2.92 22.28
C GLN A 191 -8.56 -2.00 21.97
N LEU A 192 -8.77 -0.68 22.01
CA LEU A 192 -7.74 0.35 21.87
C LEU A 192 -7.85 1.33 23.05
N SER A 193 -6.71 1.81 23.57
CA SER A 193 -6.73 2.83 24.62
C SER A 193 -6.98 4.23 24.01
N GLN A 194 -7.67 5.11 24.73
CA GLN A 194 -7.83 6.51 24.32
C GLN A 194 -6.47 7.20 24.10
N GLN A 195 -5.47 6.86 24.92
CA GLN A 195 -4.10 7.38 24.79
C GLN A 195 -3.45 6.97 23.47
N ASP A 196 -3.62 5.72 23.03
CA ASP A 196 -3.13 5.22 21.75
C ASP A 196 -3.89 5.84 20.57
N ALA A 197 -5.22 5.92 20.67
CA ALA A 197 -6.04 6.58 19.65
C ALA A 197 -5.60 8.03 19.44
N ASP A 198 -5.39 8.79 20.51
CA ASP A 198 -4.95 10.18 20.42
C ASP A 198 -3.48 10.31 20.02
N ARG A 199 -2.62 9.32 20.33
CA ARG A 199 -1.26 9.23 19.78
C ARG A 199 -1.28 9.08 18.27
N ILE A 200 -2.08 8.14 17.74
CA ILE A 200 -2.19 7.87 16.30
C ILE A 200 -2.75 9.08 15.54
N LYS A 201 -3.76 9.78 16.10
CA LYS A 201 -4.30 11.02 15.50
C LYS A 201 -3.24 12.13 15.34
N ARG A 202 -2.18 12.14 16.14
CA ARG A 202 -1.09 13.15 16.07
C ARG A 202 0.06 12.76 15.14
N LEU A 203 0.09 11.53 14.62
CA LEU A 203 1.08 11.09 13.64
C LEU A 203 0.88 11.77 12.29
N SER A 204 1.92 11.84 11.47
CA SER A 204 1.75 12.24 10.07
C SER A 204 0.88 11.21 9.33
N PRO A 205 0.15 11.60 8.26
CA PRO A 205 -0.66 10.64 7.49
C PRO A 205 0.14 9.45 6.97
N ARG A 206 1.46 9.62 6.71
CA ARG A 206 2.37 8.54 6.31
C ARG A 206 2.67 7.58 7.47
N ASP A 207 2.99 8.11 8.65
CA ASP A 207 3.29 7.28 9.84
C ASP A 207 2.03 6.54 10.34
N GLN A 208 0.84 7.16 10.18
CA GLN A 208 -0.44 6.50 10.45
C GLN A 208 -0.64 5.23 9.62
N VAL A 209 -0.13 5.14 8.37
CA VAL A 209 -0.29 3.94 7.54
C VAL A 209 0.32 2.72 8.22
N SER A 210 1.54 2.84 8.74
CA SER A 210 2.23 1.74 9.41
C SER A 210 1.48 1.28 10.67
N GLU A 211 1.06 2.24 11.50
CA GLU A 211 0.37 2.00 12.78
C GLU A 211 -1.03 1.41 12.60
N ILE A 212 -1.78 1.89 11.61
CA ILE A 212 -3.08 1.33 11.25
C ILE A 212 -2.91 -0.10 10.73
N LEU A 213 -1.99 -0.36 9.80
CA LEU A 213 -1.74 -1.73 9.32
C LEU A 213 -1.25 -2.68 10.43
N GLN A 214 -0.57 -2.18 11.46
CA GLN A 214 -0.20 -2.94 12.67
C GLN A 214 -1.37 -3.16 13.65
N LEU A 215 -2.42 -2.35 13.60
CA LEU A 215 -3.69 -2.63 14.28
C LEU A 215 -4.50 -3.68 13.50
N GLU A 216 -4.54 -3.60 12.18
CA GLU A 216 -5.26 -4.56 11.33
C GLU A 216 -4.65 -5.97 11.40
N SER A 217 -3.32 -6.10 11.53
CA SER A 217 -2.66 -7.39 11.76
C SER A 217 -3.01 -8.04 13.11
N ARG A 218 -3.63 -7.27 14.03
CA ARG A 218 -4.20 -7.76 15.30
C ARG A 218 -5.73 -7.90 15.25
N GLY A 219 -6.35 -7.74 14.08
CA GLY A 219 -7.79 -7.84 13.87
C GLY A 219 -8.59 -6.55 14.09
N LEU A 220 -7.94 -5.43 14.41
CA LEU A 220 -8.59 -4.13 14.57
C LEU A 220 -8.65 -3.46 13.19
N PHE A 221 -9.66 -3.80 12.39
CA PHE A 221 -9.85 -3.35 11.02
C PHE A 221 -10.45 -1.95 10.89
N PHE A 222 -10.09 -1.23 9.81
CA PHE A 222 -10.46 0.18 9.61
C PHE A 222 -11.25 0.45 8.31
N ASN A 223 -11.69 -0.57 7.57
CA ASN A 223 -12.70 -0.36 6.53
C ASN A 223 -14.07 0.04 7.13
N ARG A 224 -15.04 0.42 6.28
CA ARG A 224 -16.34 0.99 6.72
C ARG A 224 -17.18 0.10 7.65
N ASP A 225 -16.99 -1.22 7.59
CA ASP A 225 -17.73 -2.21 8.39
C ASP A 225 -16.87 -2.84 9.50
N PHE A 226 -15.59 -2.42 9.63
CA PHE A 226 -14.61 -2.93 10.59
C PHE A 226 -14.34 -4.45 10.50
N THR A 227 -14.50 -5.05 9.31
CA THR A 227 -14.24 -6.50 9.08
C THR A 227 -13.05 -6.79 8.15
N ARG A 228 -12.52 -5.80 7.43
CA ARG A 228 -11.47 -5.97 6.41
C ARG A 228 -10.48 -4.82 6.42
N SER A 229 -9.34 -5.02 5.78
CA SER A 229 -8.28 -4.01 5.70
C SER A 229 -8.79 -2.68 5.13
N ILE A 230 -8.37 -1.56 5.71
CA ILE A 230 -8.65 -0.18 5.25
C ILE A 230 -8.35 0.00 3.76
N LEU A 231 -7.32 -0.69 3.27
CA LEU A 231 -6.88 -0.71 1.88
C LEU A 231 -7.95 -1.25 0.91
N SER A 232 -8.95 -2.01 1.40
CA SER A 232 -10.12 -2.44 0.64
C SER A 232 -11.25 -1.40 0.62
N SER A 233 -11.03 -0.18 1.14
CA SER A 233 -12.01 0.91 1.13
C SER A 233 -11.45 2.29 0.78
N VAL A 234 -10.17 2.54 1.07
CA VAL A 234 -9.42 3.76 0.68
C VAL A 234 -7.94 3.40 0.55
N ALA A 235 -7.26 3.99 -0.44
CA ALA A 235 -5.81 3.88 -0.54
C ALA A 235 -5.10 4.68 0.55
N ALA A 236 -3.89 4.25 0.92
CA ALA A 236 -3.00 5.02 1.77
C ALA A 236 -2.67 6.39 1.14
N PRO A 237 -2.47 7.46 1.94
CA PRO A 237 -2.05 8.76 1.44
C PRO A 237 -0.80 8.65 0.55
N GLY A 238 -0.85 9.26 -0.63
CA GLY A 238 0.24 9.16 -1.61
C GLY A 238 0.33 7.87 -2.42
N ALA A 239 -0.46 6.82 -2.14
CA ALA A 239 -0.43 5.54 -2.86
C ALA A 239 -1.65 5.30 -3.77
N SER A 240 -2.62 6.20 -3.78
CA SER A 240 -3.83 6.09 -4.63
C SER A 240 -3.50 6.14 -6.11
N GLN A 241 -4.01 5.17 -6.89
CA GLN A 241 -3.81 5.16 -8.34
C GLN A 241 -4.40 6.40 -9.04
N HIS A 242 -5.37 7.11 -8.45
CA HIS A 242 -5.92 8.36 -9.00
C HIS A 242 -4.90 9.50 -9.03
N LEU A 243 -3.83 9.43 -8.22
CA LEU A 243 -2.72 10.39 -8.27
C LEU A 243 -1.94 10.28 -9.59
N SER A 244 -1.88 9.08 -10.18
CA SER A 244 -1.24 8.84 -11.48
C SER A 244 -2.04 9.37 -12.67
N MET A 245 -3.33 9.66 -12.48
CA MET A 245 -4.28 10.01 -13.55
C MET A 245 -4.49 8.88 -14.58
N LEU A 246 -4.30 7.63 -14.15
CA LEU A 246 -4.60 6.39 -14.89
C LEU A 246 -5.79 5.61 -14.29
N ALA A 247 -6.41 6.09 -13.22
CA ALA A 247 -7.57 5.45 -12.60
C ALA A 247 -8.88 6.21 -12.92
N PHE A 248 -9.97 5.46 -13.08
CA PHE A 248 -11.31 5.99 -13.33
C PHE A 248 -12.39 5.15 -12.64
N ASP A 249 -13.24 5.79 -11.83
CA ASP A 249 -14.37 5.14 -11.16
C ASP A 249 -15.65 5.18 -12.01
N VAL A 250 -16.19 4.01 -12.34
CA VAL A 250 -17.33 3.85 -13.26
C VAL A 250 -18.64 3.58 -12.51
N THR A 251 -19.72 4.28 -12.87
CA THR A 251 -21.06 4.04 -12.32
C THR A 251 -21.60 2.67 -12.71
N GLU A 252 -21.60 2.35 -14.01
CA GLU A 252 -22.20 1.14 -14.58
C GLU A 252 -21.33 -0.13 -14.42
N ASN A 253 -20.38 -0.13 -13.47
CA ASN A 253 -19.36 -1.17 -13.28
C ASN A 253 -19.94 -2.57 -12.98
N ASP A 254 -21.17 -2.69 -12.49
CA ASP A 254 -21.87 -3.96 -12.29
C ASP A 254 -22.26 -4.65 -13.60
N ASN A 255 -22.39 -3.91 -14.70
CA ASN A 255 -22.74 -4.47 -16.01
C ASN A 255 -21.54 -5.20 -16.64
N PRO A 256 -21.62 -6.53 -16.90
CA PRO A 256 -20.51 -7.30 -17.47
C PRO A 256 -20.13 -6.83 -18.89
N SER A 257 -21.08 -6.32 -19.68
CA SER A 257 -20.81 -5.78 -21.01
C SER A 257 -19.99 -4.49 -20.93
N VAL A 258 -20.28 -3.62 -19.95
CA VAL A 258 -19.47 -2.42 -19.68
C VAL A 258 -18.04 -2.80 -19.29
N ARG A 259 -17.87 -3.79 -18.39
CA ARG A 259 -16.53 -4.30 -18.03
C ARG A 259 -15.77 -4.87 -19.22
N LYS A 260 -16.46 -5.59 -20.12
CA LYS A 260 -15.85 -6.13 -21.35
C LYS A 260 -15.39 -5.02 -22.29
N ILE A 261 -16.19 -3.98 -22.49
CA ILE A 261 -15.83 -2.82 -23.32
C ILE A 261 -14.64 -2.07 -22.70
N LEU A 262 -14.63 -1.84 -21.40
CA LEU A 262 -13.47 -1.25 -20.70
C LEU A 262 -12.19 -2.09 -20.92
N ALA A 263 -12.27 -3.40 -20.72
CA ALA A 263 -11.14 -4.31 -20.95
C ALA A 263 -10.64 -4.32 -22.41
N HIS A 264 -11.54 -4.20 -23.39
CA HIS A 264 -11.20 -4.06 -24.81
C HIS A 264 -10.35 -2.80 -25.08
N HIS A 265 -10.63 -1.71 -24.37
CA HIS A 265 -9.87 -0.45 -24.42
C HIS A 265 -8.76 -0.34 -23.36
N GLY A 266 -8.31 -1.47 -22.80
CA GLY A 266 -7.17 -1.53 -21.89
C GLY A 266 -7.44 -0.99 -20.47
N TRP A 267 -8.70 -0.91 -20.06
CA TRP A 267 -9.13 -0.53 -18.71
C TRP A 267 -9.54 -1.76 -17.89
N PHE A 268 -8.85 -2.03 -16.79
CA PHE A 268 -9.02 -3.25 -15.99
C PHE A 268 -9.30 -2.94 -14.52
N GLN A 269 -10.03 -3.82 -13.83
CA GLN A 269 -10.12 -3.76 -12.37
C GLN A 269 -8.80 -4.27 -11.78
N THR A 270 -8.07 -3.46 -11.01
CA THR A 270 -6.75 -3.86 -10.46
C THR A 270 -6.66 -3.81 -8.94
N VAL A 271 -7.69 -3.33 -8.25
CA VAL A 271 -7.76 -3.22 -6.79
C VAL A 271 -8.84 -4.17 -6.28
N ILE A 272 -8.47 -5.18 -5.50
CA ILE A 272 -9.41 -6.25 -5.11
C ILE A 272 -10.52 -5.68 -4.23
N SER A 273 -11.77 -5.99 -4.60
CA SER A 273 -13.02 -5.51 -3.97
C SER A 273 -13.39 -4.05 -4.25
N ASP A 274 -12.54 -3.24 -4.88
CA ASP A 274 -12.93 -1.90 -5.32
C ASP A 274 -13.68 -1.99 -6.67
N THR A 275 -14.97 -2.29 -6.57
CA THR A 275 -15.81 -2.64 -7.72
C THR A 275 -16.02 -1.53 -8.77
N PRO A 276 -16.09 -0.22 -8.45
CA PRO A 276 -16.13 0.82 -9.47
C PRO A 276 -14.77 1.16 -10.10
N HIS A 277 -13.66 0.79 -9.47
CA HIS A 277 -12.33 1.26 -9.84
C HIS A 277 -11.76 0.53 -11.06
N PHE A 278 -11.40 1.27 -12.11
CA PHE A 278 -10.66 0.77 -13.27
C PHE A 278 -9.35 1.52 -13.44
N THR A 279 -8.34 0.81 -13.94
CA THR A 279 -7.00 1.31 -14.21
C THR A 279 -6.68 1.13 -15.69
N TYR A 280 -6.24 2.19 -16.35
CA TYR A 280 -5.73 2.12 -17.71
C TYR A 280 -4.34 1.50 -17.73
N LEU A 281 -4.22 0.33 -18.34
CA LEU A 281 -2.95 -0.36 -18.55
C LEU A 281 -2.48 -0.31 -20.01
N GLY A 282 -3.34 0.11 -20.94
CA GLY A 282 -2.96 0.39 -22.34
C GLY A 282 -2.45 -0.82 -23.12
N VAL A 283 -2.91 -2.02 -22.75
CA VAL A 283 -2.61 -3.32 -23.37
C VAL A 283 -3.89 -4.17 -23.43
N SER A 284 -3.91 -5.23 -24.25
CA SER A 284 -5.01 -6.20 -24.25
C SER A 284 -4.90 -7.18 -23.08
N GLU A 285 -6.01 -7.83 -22.71
CA GLU A 285 -6.09 -8.68 -21.51
C GLU A 285 -5.09 -9.86 -21.52
N ASP A 286 -4.81 -10.42 -22.70
CA ASP A 286 -3.86 -11.52 -22.92
C ASP A 286 -2.39 -11.11 -22.68
N GLN A 287 -2.08 -9.82 -22.72
CA GLN A 287 -0.73 -9.31 -22.47
C GLN A 287 -0.43 -9.14 -20.97
N LEU A 288 -1.46 -9.02 -20.11
CA LEU A 288 -1.31 -8.74 -18.67
C LEU A 288 -0.44 -9.75 -17.91
N PRO A 289 -0.50 -11.08 -18.17
CA PRO A 289 0.42 -12.04 -17.56
C PRO A 289 1.90 -11.79 -17.90
N SER A 290 2.20 -11.30 -19.12
CA SER A 290 3.59 -11.02 -19.53
C SER A 290 4.17 -9.80 -18.82
N LEU A 291 3.31 -8.91 -18.33
CA LEU A 291 3.66 -7.77 -17.46
C LEU A 291 3.78 -8.15 -15.97
N GLY A 292 3.67 -9.44 -15.64
CA GLY A 292 3.69 -9.92 -14.25
C GLY A 292 2.43 -9.59 -13.45
N LEU A 293 1.27 -9.49 -14.11
CA LEU A 293 -0.02 -9.40 -13.40
C LEU A 293 -0.70 -10.78 -13.38
N LYS A 294 -1.23 -11.16 -12.21
CA LYS A 294 -2.04 -12.37 -12.04
C LYS A 294 -3.53 -12.07 -11.99
N LYS A 295 -4.30 -13.00 -12.52
CA LYS A 295 -5.77 -12.97 -12.49
C LYS A 295 -6.28 -13.48 -11.14
N VAL A 296 -7.07 -12.66 -10.45
CA VAL A 296 -7.75 -13.02 -9.20
C VAL A 296 -9.26 -12.87 -9.38
N THR A 297 -10.03 -13.87 -8.96
CA THR A 297 -11.50 -13.80 -8.97
C THR A 297 -12.02 -13.56 -7.55
N ASN A 298 -12.82 -12.51 -7.37
CA ASN A 298 -13.49 -12.20 -6.10
C ASN A 298 -14.91 -11.70 -6.38
N GLY A 299 -15.92 -12.20 -5.66
CA GLY A 299 -17.32 -11.76 -5.82
C GLY A 299 -17.87 -11.89 -7.25
N GLY A 300 -17.43 -12.88 -8.02
CA GLY A 300 -17.80 -13.04 -9.44
C GLY A 300 -17.17 -12.03 -10.40
N ARG A 301 -16.19 -11.23 -9.94
CA ARG A 301 -15.43 -10.26 -10.73
C ARG A 301 -13.99 -10.69 -10.89
N THR A 302 -13.40 -10.28 -12.00
CA THR A 302 -12.00 -10.51 -12.36
C THR A 302 -11.18 -9.27 -12.03
N PHE A 303 -10.11 -9.45 -11.27
CA PHE A 303 -9.13 -8.42 -10.95
C PHE A 303 -7.76 -8.85 -11.49
N TRP A 304 -6.96 -7.88 -11.94
CA TRP A 304 -5.60 -8.06 -12.42
C TRP A 304 -4.63 -7.35 -11.47
N VAL A 305 -3.97 -8.13 -10.62
CA VAL A 305 -3.12 -7.61 -9.54
C VAL A 305 -1.64 -7.95 -9.78
N PRO A 306 -0.70 -7.18 -9.22
CA PRO A 306 0.72 -7.53 -9.23
C PRO A 306 0.99 -8.93 -8.70
N ASP A 307 1.76 -9.71 -9.47
CA ASP A 307 2.37 -10.93 -8.95
C ASP A 307 3.73 -10.56 -8.34
N VAL A 308 3.73 -10.25 -7.05
CA VAL A 308 4.90 -9.80 -6.26
C VAL A 308 5.33 -10.82 -5.20
N GLU A 309 4.69 -12.00 -5.21
CA GLU A 309 4.99 -13.15 -4.34
C GLU A 309 6.03 -14.08 -4.96
#